data_AF-A0A093GAU3-F1
#
_entry.id   AF-A0A093GAU3-F1
#
_cell.length_a   1.000
_cell.length_b   1.000
_cell.length_c   1.000
_cell.angle_alpha   90.00
_cell.angle_beta   90.00
_cell.angle_gamma   90.00
#
_symmetry.space_group_name_H-M   'P 1'
#
loop_
_entity.id
_entity.type
_entity.pdbx_description
1 polymer ?
#
loop_
_entity_poly.entity_id
_entity_poly.type
_entity_poly.pdbx_seq_one_letter_code
_entity_poly.pdbx_strand_id
1 'polypeptide(L)'
;EEQTACVVQALFSDLFDDDDETDCRSLETDSGGGPPLTFDTRVVASRLRQMGDQCNLDFERVSSEPLAEVLQGKVEKFGAAVESLIRRWNDQNPELVYERAFLCVCVKLVRLVGEKVPGMLDPSLLIREINGNSQVRNYIEAHGGWVRM
;
A
#
# COMPACT_ATOMS: atom_id res chain seq x y z
N GLU A 1 2.72 -13.10 9.19
CA GLU A 1 2.38 -11.82 9.86
C GLU A 1 3.60 -10.92 10.04
N GLU A 2 4.74 -11.44 10.53
CA GLU A 2 5.99 -10.68 10.73
C GLU A 2 6.50 -9.98 9.45
N GLN A 3 6.51 -10.66 8.30
CA GLN A 3 6.90 -10.04 7.02
C GLN A 3 6.00 -8.87 6.61
N THR A 4 4.68 -9.01 6.77
CA THR A 4 3.73 -7.92 6.49
C THR A 4 4.04 -6.70 7.36
N ALA A 5 4.39 -6.92 8.63
CA ALA A 5 4.77 -5.83 9.52
C ALA A 5 6.02 -5.09 9.05
N CYS A 6 7.09 -5.81 8.68
CA CYS A 6 8.31 -5.19 8.17
C CYS A 6 8.09 -4.43 6.86
N VAL A 7 7.28 -4.98 5.94
CA VAL A 7 6.94 -4.31 4.67
C VAL A 7 6.12 -3.06 4.90
N VAL A 8 5.10 -3.12 5.77
CA VAL A 8 4.25 -1.95 6.07
C VAL A 8 5.05 -0.87 6.80
N GLN A 9 5.94 -1.23 7.73
CA GLN A 9 6.82 -0.26 8.38
C GLN A 9 7.72 0.44 7.36
N ALA A 10 8.37 -0.32 6.47
CA ALA A 10 9.19 0.24 5.40
C ALA A 10 8.40 1.15 4.45
N LEU A 11 7.13 0.81 4.16
CA LEU A 11 6.24 1.65 3.36
C LEU A 11 5.91 2.97 4.07
N PHE A 12 5.62 2.95 5.37
CA PHE A 12 5.33 4.18 6.11
C PHE A 12 6.55 5.10 6.15
N SER A 13 7.75 4.56 6.34
CA SER A 13 8.97 5.36 6.23
C SER A 13 9.17 5.92 4.82
N ASP A 14 9.01 5.11 3.77
CA ASP A 14 9.14 5.57 2.37
C ASP A 14 8.09 6.64 1.99
N LEU A 15 6.92 6.66 2.64
CA LEU A 15 5.86 7.63 2.37
C LEU A 15 5.96 8.93 3.17
N PHE A 16 6.51 8.88 4.39
CA PHE A 16 6.37 9.98 5.37
C PHE A 16 7.67 10.41 6.05
N ASP A 17 8.75 9.63 5.98
CA ASP A 17 10.07 10.10 6.40
C ASP A 17 10.66 10.92 5.23
N ASP A 18 10.82 12.24 5.43
CA ASP A 18 11.63 13.09 4.56
C ASP A 18 13.11 12.69 4.73
N ASP A 19 13.58 11.66 4.01
CA ASP A 19 15.02 11.43 3.86
C ASP A 19 15.54 12.39 2.78
N ASP A 20 16.07 13.53 3.23
CA ASP A 20 17.09 14.31 2.53
C ASP A 20 18.36 13.43 2.41
N GLU A 21 18.28 12.39 1.59
CA GLU A 21 19.42 11.59 1.13
C GLU A 21 19.01 10.87 -0.16
N THR A 22 18.94 11.68 -1.21
CA THR A 22 18.98 11.20 -2.58
C THR A 22 20.40 10.69 -2.86
N ASP A 23 20.79 9.52 -2.33
CA ASP A 23 21.95 8.80 -2.85
C ASP A 23 21.51 7.46 -3.45
N CYS A 24 20.86 7.59 -4.61
CA CYS A 24 20.81 6.52 -5.60
C CYS A 24 22.23 6.28 -6.14
N ARG A 25 23.08 5.61 -5.37
CA ARG A 25 24.30 4.99 -5.88
C ARG A 25 24.38 3.54 -5.44
N SER A 26 23.81 2.69 -6.30
CA SER A 26 24.46 1.43 -6.64
C SER A 26 24.26 1.19 -8.13
N LEU A 27 25.20 1.72 -8.91
CA LEU A 27 25.54 1.14 -10.22
C LEU A 27 26.22 -0.18 -9.92
N GLU A 28 25.47 -1.28 -9.91
CA GLU A 28 26.09 -2.61 -9.93
C GLU A 28 26.00 -3.20 -11.33
N THR A 29 27.21 -3.45 -11.81
CA THR A 29 27.67 -4.00 -13.07
C THR A 29 26.97 -5.29 -13.50
N ASP A 30 26.76 -5.35 -14.81
CA ASP A 30 26.57 -6.55 -15.63
C ASP A 30 27.36 -7.77 -15.12
N SER A 31 26.66 -8.78 -14.63
CA SER A 31 27.16 -10.16 -14.59
C SER A 31 25.99 -11.13 -14.57
N GLY A 32 25.85 -11.88 -15.68
CA GLY A 32 24.86 -12.94 -15.85
C GLY A 32 25.00 -14.03 -14.79
N GLY A 33 24.07 -14.04 -13.83
CA GLY A 33 24.00 -15.00 -12.74
C GLY A 33 23.35 -14.35 -11.53
N GLY A 34 22.04 -14.07 -11.62
CA GLY A 34 21.32 -13.31 -10.60
C GLY A 34 21.45 -13.94 -9.20
N PRO A 35 21.80 -13.16 -8.16
CA PRO A 35 21.77 -13.64 -6.79
C PRO A 35 20.34 -14.09 -6.42
N PRO A 36 20.17 -15.03 -5.47
CA PRO A 36 18.85 -15.37 -4.97
C PRO A 36 18.11 -14.09 -4.56
N LEU A 37 16.83 -13.93 -4.96
CA LEU A 37 16.01 -12.78 -4.54
C LEU A 37 16.05 -12.69 -3.01
N THR A 38 16.84 -11.77 -2.49
CA THR A 38 16.87 -11.45 -1.07
C THR A 38 15.61 -10.67 -0.73
N PHE A 39 14.98 -10.98 0.41
CA PHE A 39 13.82 -10.25 0.88
C PHE A 39 14.26 -8.88 1.39
N ASP A 40 14.26 -7.89 0.50
CA ASP A 40 14.49 -6.49 0.84
C ASP A 40 13.16 -5.77 1.01
N THR A 41 12.86 -5.38 2.25
CA THR A 41 11.59 -4.72 2.62
C THR A 41 11.44 -3.35 1.97
N ARG A 42 12.53 -2.65 1.65
CA ARG A 42 12.48 -1.34 0.96
C ARG A 42 12.07 -1.51 -0.50
N VAL A 43 12.59 -2.54 -1.16
CA VAL A 43 12.20 -2.87 -2.54
C VAL A 43 10.71 -3.22 -2.61
N VAL A 44 10.23 -4.05 -1.67
CA VAL A 44 8.79 -4.41 -1.60
C VAL A 44 7.93 -3.20 -1.27
N ALA A 45 8.33 -2.35 -0.32
CA ALA A 45 7.64 -1.11 0.01
C ALA A 45 7.54 -0.17 -1.20
N SER A 46 8.63 -0.01 -1.97
CA SER A 46 8.63 0.80 -3.18
C SER A 46 7.66 0.27 -4.25
N ARG A 47 7.56 -1.05 -4.42
CA ARG A 47 6.56 -1.67 -5.32
C ARG A 47 5.13 -1.42 -4.84
N LEU A 48 4.88 -1.54 -3.54
CA LEU A 48 3.57 -1.19 -2.96
C LEU A 48 3.22 0.29 -3.18
N ARG A 49 4.19 1.20 -2.99
CA ARG A 49 4.01 2.62 -3.33
C ARG A 49 3.61 2.79 -4.80
N GLN A 50 4.35 2.15 -5.72
CA GLN A 50 4.03 2.20 -7.15
C GLN A 50 2.64 1.63 -7.47
N MET A 51 2.20 0.59 -6.76
CA MET A 51 0.82 0.09 -6.87
C MET A 51 -0.19 1.14 -6.39
N GLY A 52 0.08 1.83 -5.27
CA GLY A 52 -0.73 2.95 -4.81
C GLY A 52 -0.81 4.08 -5.84
N ASP A 53 0.31 4.42 -6.48
CA ASP A 53 0.39 5.46 -7.51
C ASP A 53 -0.38 5.07 -8.80
N GLN A 54 -0.51 3.77 -9.10
CA GLN A 54 -1.36 3.28 -10.19
C GLN A 54 -2.86 3.50 -9.92
N CYS A 55 -3.26 3.62 -8.65
CA CYS A 55 -4.64 3.98 -8.34
C CYS A 55 -4.89 5.41 -8.77
N ASN A 56 -5.74 5.60 -9.77
CA ASN A 56 -6.06 6.90 -10.36
C ASN A 56 -7.37 7.51 -9.82
N LEU A 57 -7.90 6.97 -8.72
CA LEU A 57 -9.09 7.54 -8.06
C LEU A 57 -8.86 9.00 -7.65
N ASP A 58 -9.77 9.87 -8.06
CA ASP A 58 -9.85 11.24 -7.56
C ASP A 58 -10.77 11.26 -6.32
N PHE A 59 -10.14 11.27 -5.14
CA PHE A 59 -10.83 11.17 -3.84
C PHE A 59 -11.82 12.31 -3.60
N GLU A 60 -11.60 13.49 -4.20
CA GLU A 60 -12.55 14.60 -4.11
C GLU A 60 -13.83 14.28 -4.90
N ARG A 61 -13.71 13.58 -6.04
CA ARG A 61 -14.85 13.18 -6.87
C ARG A 61 -15.54 11.92 -6.40
N VAL A 62 -14.80 10.97 -5.83
CA VAL A 62 -15.35 9.69 -5.32
C VAL A 62 -15.63 9.72 -3.83
N SER A 63 -15.76 10.91 -3.26
CA SER A 63 -15.99 11.10 -1.83
C SER A 63 -17.20 10.31 -1.32
N SER A 64 -17.04 9.72 -0.15
CA SER A 64 -18.05 8.93 0.54
C SER A 64 -18.00 9.22 2.03
N GLU A 65 -19.09 8.92 2.75
CA GLU A 65 -19.16 9.14 4.19
C GLU A 65 -18.01 8.46 4.95
N PRO A 66 -17.64 7.18 4.70
CA PRO A 66 -16.49 6.58 5.37
C PRO A 66 -15.16 7.29 5.08
N LEU A 67 -14.95 7.77 3.85
CA LEU A 67 -13.73 8.51 3.50
C LEU A 67 -13.66 9.84 4.26
N ALA A 68 -14.77 10.58 4.29
CA ALA A 68 -14.85 11.85 5.02
C ALA A 68 -14.60 11.64 6.52
N GLU A 69 -15.14 10.56 7.10
CA GLU A 69 -14.90 10.20 8.50
C GLU A 69 -13.42 9.89 8.78
N VAL A 70 -12.76 9.12 7.90
CA VAL A 70 -11.32 8.85 8.02
C VAL A 70 -10.52 10.15 7.99
N LEU A 71 -10.82 11.06 7.06
CA LEU A 71 -10.17 12.37 6.96
C LEU A 71 -10.47 13.29 8.15
N GLN A 72 -11.46 12.98 8.99
CA GLN A 72 -11.76 13.67 10.24
C GLN A 72 -11.09 13.03 11.47
N GLY A 73 -10.27 11.98 11.30
CA GLY A 73 -9.59 11.32 12.41
C GLY A 73 -10.16 9.95 12.80
N LYS A 74 -11.24 9.48 12.17
CA LYS A 74 -11.90 8.21 12.53
C LYS A 74 -11.23 7.03 11.85
N VAL A 75 -10.11 6.58 12.41
CA VAL A 75 -9.32 5.45 11.87
C VAL A 75 -10.09 4.13 11.82
N GLU A 76 -11.13 3.96 12.65
CA GLU A 76 -12.00 2.78 12.61
C GLU A 76 -12.83 2.66 11.32
N LYS A 77 -12.96 3.77 10.57
CA LYS A 77 -13.65 3.81 9.28
C LYS A 77 -12.75 3.49 8.09
N PHE A 78 -11.46 3.26 8.33
CA PHE A 78 -10.47 3.00 7.28
C PHE A 78 -10.86 1.81 6.38
N GLY A 79 -11.17 0.64 6.95
CA GLY A 79 -11.58 -0.51 6.16
C GLY A 79 -12.84 -0.27 5.33
N ALA A 80 -13.83 0.44 5.90
CA ALA A 80 -15.05 0.82 5.17
C ALA A 80 -14.78 1.82 4.04
N ALA A 81 -13.85 2.75 4.24
CA ALA A 81 -13.40 3.67 3.19
C ALA A 81 -12.69 2.92 2.05
N VAL A 82 -11.80 1.98 2.39
CA VAL A 82 -11.12 1.11 1.40
C VAL A 82 -12.15 0.35 0.56
N GLU A 83 -13.11 -0.33 1.17
CA GLU A 83 -14.16 -1.07 0.46
C GLU A 83 -15.01 -0.15 -0.43
N SER A 84 -15.38 1.03 0.07
CA SER A 84 -16.11 2.01 -0.73
C SER A 84 -15.32 2.47 -1.95
N LEU A 85 -14.01 2.69 -1.81
CA LEU A 85 -13.14 3.16 -2.88
C LEU A 85 -12.87 2.07 -3.92
N ILE A 86 -12.65 0.82 -3.48
CA ILE A 86 -12.48 -0.33 -4.39
C ILE A 86 -13.69 -0.46 -5.31
N ARG A 87 -14.91 -0.38 -4.77
CA ARG A 87 -16.14 -0.44 -5.58
C ARG A 87 -16.16 0.65 -6.65
N ARG A 88 -15.88 1.89 -6.25
CA ARG A 88 -15.83 3.04 -7.18
C ARG A 88 -14.74 2.90 -8.24
N TRP A 89 -13.64 2.24 -7.92
CA TRP A 89 -12.55 2.04 -8.86
C TRP A 89 -12.83 0.90 -9.83
N ASN A 90 -13.43 -0.20 -9.35
CA ASN A 90 -13.90 -1.30 -10.19
C ASN A 90 -14.99 -0.86 -11.16
N ASP A 91 -15.87 0.08 -10.78
CA ASP A 91 -16.85 0.67 -11.70
C ASP A 91 -16.16 1.34 -12.92
N GLN A 92 -14.93 1.81 -12.76
CA GLN A 92 -14.11 2.43 -13.81
C GLN A 92 -13.14 1.44 -14.48
N ASN A 93 -12.77 0.36 -13.81
CA ASN A 93 -11.76 -0.63 -14.23
C ASN A 93 -12.27 -2.05 -13.90
N PRO A 94 -13.25 -2.56 -14.65
CA PRO A 94 -13.92 -3.83 -14.33
C PRO A 94 -13.02 -5.07 -14.38
N GLU A 95 -11.88 -4.97 -15.07
CA GLU A 95 -10.85 -6.02 -15.15
C GLU A 95 -9.95 -6.11 -13.90
N LEU A 96 -10.04 -5.14 -12.99
CA LEU A 96 -9.19 -5.11 -11.81
C LEU A 96 -9.67 -6.13 -10.76
N VAL A 97 -8.79 -7.06 -10.41
CA VAL A 97 -9.07 -8.04 -9.35
C VAL A 97 -9.05 -7.36 -7.98
N TYR A 98 -9.93 -7.81 -7.09
CA TYR A 98 -10.18 -7.19 -5.79
C TYR A 98 -8.91 -7.05 -4.94
N GLU A 99 -8.04 -8.05 -4.93
CA GLU A 99 -6.84 -8.08 -4.08
C GLU A 99 -5.83 -7.01 -4.49
N ARG A 100 -5.67 -6.84 -5.80
CA ARG A 100 -4.83 -5.77 -6.35
C ARG A 100 -5.46 -4.41 -6.07
N ALA A 101 -6.77 -4.27 -6.29
CA ALA A 101 -7.50 -3.05 -5.99
C ALA A 101 -7.35 -2.66 -4.52
N PHE A 102 -7.46 -3.63 -3.60
CA PHE A 102 -7.29 -3.46 -2.17
C PHE A 102 -5.92 -2.89 -1.82
N LEU A 103 -4.84 -3.52 -2.28
CA LEU A 103 -3.48 -3.06 -1.98
C LEU A 103 -3.23 -1.64 -2.51
N CYS A 104 -3.59 -1.38 -3.76
CA CYS A 104 -3.48 -0.06 -4.38
C CYS A 104 -4.28 1.02 -3.62
N VAL A 105 -5.55 0.75 -3.29
CA VAL A 105 -6.42 1.69 -2.57
C VAL A 105 -5.93 1.94 -1.15
N CYS A 106 -5.51 0.89 -0.44
CA CYS A 106 -4.94 1.01 0.90
C CYS A 106 -3.74 1.96 0.92
N VAL A 107 -2.76 1.74 0.03
CA VAL A 107 -1.55 2.58 -0.05
C VAL A 107 -1.93 4.02 -0.40
N LYS A 108 -2.81 4.21 -1.39
CA LYS A 108 -3.22 5.55 -1.81
C LYS A 108 -3.99 6.30 -0.72
N LEU A 109 -4.86 5.61 0.02
CA LEU A 109 -5.60 6.18 1.13
C LEU A 109 -4.66 6.53 2.29
N VAL A 110 -3.71 5.65 2.63
CA VAL A 110 -2.69 5.94 3.66
C VAL A 110 -1.93 7.21 3.32
N ARG A 111 -1.43 7.32 2.08
CA ARG A 111 -0.72 8.51 1.62
C ARG A 111 -1.57 9.78 1.75
N LEU A 112 -2.80 9.77 1.22
CA LEU A 112 -3.71 10.91 1.28
C LEU A 112 -3.97 11.36 2.72
N VAL A 113 -4.22 10.40 3.60
CA VAL A 113 -4.53 10.68 5.01
C VAL A 113 -3.30 11.19 5.74
N GLY A 114 -2.11 10.62 5.51
CA GLY A 114 -0.89 11.12 6.15
C GLY A 114 -0.51 12.53 5.67
N GLU A 115 -0.78 12.86 4.41
CA GLU A 115 -0.61 14.23 3.87
C GLU A 115 -1.62 15.21 4.48
N LYS A 116 -2.90 14.82 4.66
CA LYS A 116 -3.96 15.70 5.18
C LYS A 116 -4.02 15.77 6.71
N VAL A 117 -3.66 14.69 7.40
CA VAL A 117 -3.73 14.54 8.86
C VAL A 117 -2.47 13.83 9.37
N PRO A 118 -1.31 14.53 9.45
CA PRO A 118 -0.05 13.94 9.88
C PRO A 118 -0.14 13.33 11.28
N GLY A 119 0.51 12.17 11.47
CA GLY A 119 0.54 11.46 12.75
C GLY A 119 -0.73 10.69 13.12
N MET A 120 -1.76 10.70 12.26
CA MET A 120 -3.03 10.01 12.52
C MET A 120 -2.96 8.49 12.28
N LEU A 121 -2.14 8.06 11.32
CA LEU A 121 -2.07 6.66 10.91
C LEU A 121 -0.90 5.94 11.58
N ASP A 122 -1.21 4.84 12.24
CA ASP A 122 -0.23 3.89 12.76
C ASP A 122 -0.08 2.71 11.77
N PRO A 123 1.16 2.24 11.49
CA PRO A 123 1.40 1.07 10.64
C PRO A 123 0.57 -0.17 11.02
N SER A 124 0.25 -0.35 12.31
CA SER A 124 -0.58 -1.47 12.79
C SER A 124 -1.97 -1.51 12.16
N LEU A 125 -2.52 -0.35 11.76
CA LEU A 125 -3.81 -0.29 11.06
C LEU A 125 -3.72 -1.07 9.75
N LEU A 126 -2.77 -0.73 8.88
CA LEU A 126 -2.62 -1.39 7.59
C LEU A 126 -2.19 -2.86 7.73
N ILE A 127 -1.33 -3.17 8.70
CA ILE A 127 -0.96 -4.56 9.02
C ILE A 127 -2.20 -5.38 9.36
N ARG A 128 -3.10 -4.83 10.20
CA ARG A 128 -4.35 -5.50 10.61
C ARG A 128 -5.29 -5.69 9.42
N GLU A 129 -5.48 -4.67 8.58
CA GLU A 129 -6.37 -4.77 7.42
C GLU A 129 -5.87 -5.82 6.41
N ILE A 130 -4.56 -5.84 6.12
CA ILE A 130 -3.98 -6.85 5.21
C ILE A 130 -4.04 -8.25 5.83
N ASN A 131 -3.61 -8.40 7.08
CA ASN A 131 -3.59 -9.72 7.72
C ASN A 131 -5.00 -10.27 8.01
N GLY A 132 -5.98 -9.39 8.21
CA GLY A 132 -7.39 -9.74 8.42
C GLY A 132 -8.10 -10.16 7.13
N ASN A 133 -7.56 -9.82 5.96
CA ASN A 133 -8.14 -10.16 4.67
C ASN A 133 -7.51 -11.44 4.08
N SER A 134 -8.16 -12.58 4.29
CA SER A 134 -7.65 -13.88 3.83
C SER A 134 -7.47 -13.96 2.31
N GLN A 135 -8.32 -13.27 1.54
CA GLN A 135 -8.23 -13.25 0.08
C GLN A 135 -6.95 -12.54 -0.38
N VAL A 136 -6.65 -11.38 0.20
CA VAL A 136 -5.41 -10.63 -0.08
C VAL A 136 -4.17 -11.41 0.35
N ARG A 137 -4.20 -12.06 1.52
CA ARG A 137 -3.08 -12.92 1.96
C ARG A 137 -2.82 -14.07 0.99
N ASN A 138 -3.88 -14.80 0.61
CA ASN A 138 -3.76 -15.90 -0.33
C ASN A 138 -3.25 -15.42 -1.70
N TYR A 139 -3.68 -14.24 -2.15
CA TYR A 139 -3.16 -13.62 -3.36
C TYR A 139 -1.66 -13.35 -3.26
N ILE A 140 -1.19 -12.76 -2.16
CA ILE A 140 0.24 -12.50 -1.94
C ILE A 140 1.03 -13.83 -1.96
N GLU A 141 0.55 -14.86 -1.26
CA GLU A 141 1.20 -16.17 -1.22
C GLU A 141 1.22 -16.84 -2.60
N ALA A 142 0.12 -16.80 -3.35
CA ALA A 142 0.04 -17.36 -4.70
C ALA A 142 1.00 -16.69 -5.70
N HIS A 143 1.35 -15.42 -5.47
CA HIS A 143 2.33 -14.68 -6.29
C HIS A 143 3.78 -14.86 -5.79
N GLY A 144 4.02 -15.80 -4.86
CA GLY A 144 5.36 -16.08 -4.33
C GLY A 144 5.74 -15.23 -3.11
N GLY A 145 4.74 -14.73 -2.39
CA GLY A 145 4.90 -13.91 -1.20
C GLY A 145 5.29 -12.47 -1.50
N TRP A 146 5.57 -11.71 -0.44
CA TRP A 146 5.99 -10.30 -0.52
C TRP A 146 7.23 -10.08 -1.40
N VAL A 147 8.14 -11.05 -1.47
CA VAL A 147 9.38 -10.97 -2.27
C VAL A 147 9.11 -10.80 -3.77
N ARG A 148 8.06 -11.46 -4.27
CA ARG A 148 7.75 -11.59 -5.69
C ARG A 148 6.51 -10.82 -6.14
N MET A 149 5.81 -10.21 -5.20
CA MET A 149 4.73 -9.26 -5.47
C MET A 149 5.26 -7.96 -6.09
#